data_AF-A0A929ZGV5-F1
#
_entry.id   AF-A0A929ZGV5-F1
#
_cell.length_a   1.000
_cell.length_b   1.000
_cell.length_c   1.000
_cell.angle_alpha   90.00
_cell.angle_beta   90.00
_cell.angle_gamma   90.00
#
_symmetry.space_group_name_H-M   'P 1'
#
loop_
_entity.id
_entity.type
_entity.pdbx_description
1 polymer ?
#
loop_
_entity_poly.entity_id
_entity_poly.type
_entity_poly.pdbx_seq_one_letter_code
_entity_poly.pdbx_strand_id
1 'polypeptide(L)'
;TPNYGGQPGPNGQFQGQVPQPGAYNPQYQGQAPQQGAKKSRGKMAAIISVIVVAVLVVIGGGAFALTRFLPGAGGFATPNALANSVSSAFDSNKLANLAPALAPSELEAATLWQKDYKANGKADWTKLMSPEAMADYIGQIDISKSTIEHTVDEKSENLSLITITKWEGEITVKPELADKFREYYEKAKGDKLTADESKMFDDLKRDISEEPNYSGNILQRLFNTDKLTLVSVKEGGKWYISPVMTMAEQMVSYSSVTPNYGADFTNVEGAKSPEEAVSGMVDALRNGAGMGDKDFYRFLDLPERRIAAVYGGSGSTGGVGDSIQVNWGLTSTKVSGGAIVNFGTTSITFDGSYKVEFNNDTVTYSYADSSSSSRYTSPKPQSQTVRFTEGLVNPERLGVFAVQDNTGWHVSFISTVGNLTLLEATDAAVNEAVNGMSSSFGSGSSVSTNELRDLATTNKPVGAMLVIAWNFMKSSN
;
A
#
# COMPACT_ATOMS: atom_id res chain seq x y z
N THR A 1 42.10 25.55 48.24
CA THR A 1 41.31 25.29 49.47
C THR A 1 41.13 26.59 50.23
N PRO A 2 40.03 26.81 50.95
CA PRO A 2 38.66 26.25 50.82
C PRO A 2 37.63 27.45 50.75
N ASN A 3 36.31 27.42 51.03
CA ASN A 3 35.30 26.38 51.18
C ASN A 3 33.87 26.97 50.95
N TYR A 4 32.89 26.14 50.57
CA TYR A 4 31.41 26.35 50.64
C TYR A 4 30.77 27.56 49.90
N GLY A 5 29.49 27.51 49.51
CA GLY A 5 28.52 26.39 49.47
C GLY A 5 27.05 26.84 49.60
N GLY A 6 26.12 26.09 48.97
CA GLY A 6 24.67 26.17 49.22
C GLY A 6 23.77 26.64 48.06
N GLN A 7 22.90 25.75 47.57
CA GLN A 7 21.57 26.12 47.02
C GLN A 7 20.57 26.24 48.20
N PRO A 8 19.50 27.05 48.07
CA PRO A 8 18.23 26.47 47.63
C PRO A 8 17.40 27.38 46.69
N GLY A 9 16.42 26.80 45.99
CA GLY A 9 15.33 27.56 45.35
C GLY A 9 14.17 27.81 46.32
N PRO A 10 13.24 28.72 45.97
CA PRO A 10 11.85 28.25 45.79
C PRO A 10 11.06 28.96 44.66
N ASN A 11 9.81 28.51 44.46
CA ASN A 11 8.89 28.98 43.42
C ASN A 11 8.49 30.46 43.57
N GLY A 12 8.24 31.11 42.42
CA GLY A 12 7.77 32.50 42.33
C GLY A 12 6.28 32.73 42.57
N GLN A 13 5.79 33.91 42.15
CA GLN A 13 4.36 34.18 41.92
C GLN A 13 4.15 35.34 40.92
N PHE A 14 2.90 35.49 40.46
CA PHE A 14 2.52 36.19 39.22
C PHE A 14 2.25 37.69 39.36
N GLN A 15 2.57 38.45 38.31
CA GLN A 15 1.80 39.58 37.75
C GLN A 15 2.49 40.03 36.44
N GLY A 16 1.82 40.30 35.31
CA GLY A 16 0.41 40.11 34.96
C GLY A 16 0.07 40.83 33.65
N GLN A 17 -0.01 40.10 32.53
CA GLN A 17 -0.49 40.63 31.23
C GLN A 17 -1.41 39.62 30.55
N VAL A 18 -2.51 40.11 29.96
CA VAL A 18 -3.49 39.33 29.22
C VAL A 18 -3.09 39.19 27.76
N PRO A 19 -2.89 37.96 27.22
CA PRO A 19 -2.80 37.75 25.79
C PRO A 19 -4.16 37.99 25.12
N GLN A 20 -4.16 38.61 23.94
CA GLN A 20 -5.35 38.63 23.08
C GLN A 20 -5.65 37.23 22.54
N PRO A 21 -6.92 36.91 22.17
CA PRO A 21 -7.27 35.63 21.57
C PRO A 21 -6.58 35.48 20.20
N GLY A 22 -5.50 34.71 20.17
CA GLY A 22 -4.79 34.35 18.94
C GLY A 22 -5.66 33.48 18.04
N ALA A 23 -5.63 33.76 16.72
CA ALA A 23 -6.41 33.01 15.76
C ALA A 23 -5.97 31.54 15.68
N TYR A 24 -6.95 30.63 15.64
CA TYR A 24 -6.76 29.22 15.35
C TYR A 24 -6.18 29.06 13.94
N ASN A 25 -4.94 28.58 13.83
CA ASN A 25 -4.25 28.32 12.56
C ASN A 25 -4.15 26.80 12.32
N PRO A 26 -5.15 26.17 11.66
CA PRO A 26 -5.12 24.74 11.34
C PRO A 26 -4.21 24.48 10.14
N GLN A 27 -2.90 24.67 10.30
CA GLN A 27 -1.92 24.53 9.21
C GLN A 27 -1.53 23.05 8.94
N TYR A 28 -2.52 22.17 8.90
CA TYR A 28 -2.43 20.89 8.19
C TYR A 28 -2.56 21.12 6.68
N GLN A 29 -1.59 21.85 6.12
CA GLN A 29 -1.47 22.00 4.68
C GLN A 29 -0.65 20.84 4.12
N GLY A 30 -1.33 19.92 3.43
CA GLY A 30 -0.73 18.96 2.52
C GLY A 30 -0.13 19.66 1.30
N GLN A 31 0.89 20.50 1.50
CA GLN A 31 1.70 21.03 0.41
C GLN A 31 2.71 19.97 -0.01
N ALA A 32 2.52 19.41 -1.21
CA ALA A 32 3.63 18.80 -1.93
C ALA A 32 4.78 19.82 -1.99
N PRO A 33 6.01 19.46 -1.60
CA PRO A 33 7.07 20.44 -1.40
C PRO A 33 7.38 21.16 -2.71
N GLN A 34 7.15 22.48 -2.74
CA GLN A 34 7.47 23.31 -3.91
C GLN A 34 8.96 23.15 -4.25
N GLN A 35 9.24 22.54 -5.39
CA GLN A 35 10.61 22.34 -5.85
C GLN A 35 11.21 23.66 -6.33
N GLY A 36 11.78 24.43 -5.40
CA GLY A 36 12.69 25.52 -5.72
C GLY A 36 13.78 25.03 -6.66
N ALA A 37 13.89 25.65 -7.84
CA ALA A 37 14.48 25.06 -9.03
C ALA A 37 15.92 24.54 -8.86
N LYS A 38 16.08 23.22 -8.71
CA LYS A 38 17.36 22.51 -8.80
C LYS A 38 17.48 21.83 -10.16
N LYS A 39 18.49 22.22 -10.94
CA LYS A 39 18.73 21.71 -12.31
C LYS A 39 18.82 20.17 -12.36
N SER A 40 18.26 19.62 -13.44
CA SER A 40 18.52 18.30 -14.04
C SER A 40 18.47 17.02 -13.18
N ARG A 41 18.04 17.05 -11.91
CA ARG A 41 17.89 15.81 -11.11
C ARG A 41 16.65 14.96 -11.45
N GLY A 42 15.62 15.53 -12.08
CA GLY A 42 14.35 14.84 -12.35
C GLY A 42 14.48 13.63 -13.28
N LYS A 43 15.14 13.79 -14.44
CA LYS A 43 15.28 12.71 -15.44
C LYS A 43 16.03 11.51 -14.89
N MET A 44 17.22 11.73 -14.32
CA MET A 44 18.05 10.68 -13.71
C MET A 44 17.24 9.85 -12.71
N ALA A 45 16.48 10.52 -11.83
CA ALA A 45 15.64 9.86 -10.85
C ALA A 45 14.47 9.08 -11.49
N ALA A 46 13.88 9.58 -12.59
CA ALA A 46 12.84 8.87 -13.33
C ALA A 46 13.38 7.57 -13.95
N ILE A 47 14.49 7.64 -14.70
CA ILE A 47 15.10 6.45 -15.34
C ILE A 47 15.51 5.44 -14.27
N ILE A 48 16.20 5.89 -13.23
CA ILE A 48 16.57 5.07 -12.07
C ILE A 48 15.32 4.41 -11.46
N SER A 49 14.22 5.15 -11.22
CA SER A 49 13.01 4.58 -10.62
C SER A 49 12.38 3.50 -11.50
N VAL A 50 12.41 3.63 -12.83
CA VAL A 50 11.90 2.63 -13.77
C VAL A 50 12.73 1.34 -13.71
N ILE A 51 14.06 1.46 -13.63
CA ILE A 51 14.96 0.30 -13.60
C ILE A 51 14.95 -0.35 -12.21
N VAL A 52 14.87 0.43 -11.13
CA VAL A 52 14.62 -0.07 -9.77
C VAL A 52 13.29 -0.82 -9.72
N VAL A 53 12.21 -0.28 -10.29
CA VAL A 53 10.93 -0.99 -10.41
C VAL A 53 11.08 -2.26 -11.26
N ALA A 54 11.77 -2.23 -12.40
CA ALA A 54 11.92 -3.40 -13.27
C ALA A 54 12.76 -4.52 -12.62
N VAL A 55 13.82 -4.17 -11.89
CA VAL A 55 14.67 -5.11 -11.15
C VAL A 55 13.97 -5.62 -9.88
N LEU A 56 13.19 -4.78 -9.18
CA LEU A 56 12.35 -5.24 -8.06
C LEU A 56 11.15 -6.07 -8.52
N VAL A 57 10.61 -5.84 -9.73
CA VAL A 57 9.64 -6.73 -10.37
C VAL A 57 10.32 -8.06 -10.71
N VAL A 58 11.52 -8.07 -11.28
CA VAL A 58 12.31 -9.30 -11.49
C VAL A 58 12.53 -10.08 -10.19
N ILE A 59 12.90 -9.41 -9.10
CA ILE A 59 13.17 -10.01 -7.78
C ILE A 59 11.86 -10.35 -7.02
N GLY A 60 10.72 -9.77 -7.41
CA GLY A 60 9.50 -9.72 -6.60
C GLY A 60 8.17 -10.09 -7.28
N GLY A 61 8.12 -10.40 -8.58
CA GLY A 61 6.85 -10.71 -9.26
C GLY A 61 6.91 -11.10 -10.75
N GLY A 62 8.03 -10.91 -11.43
CA GLY A 62 8.18 -10.89 -12.89
C GLY A 62 8.05 -12.23 -13.63
N ALA A 63 7.51 -13.27 -12.99
CA ALA A 63 7.32 -14.58 -13.62
C ALA A 63 6.05 -15.32 -13.12
N PHE A 64 4.99 -14.52 -12.98
CA PHE A 64 3.57 -14.85 -12.72
C PHE A 64 3.02 -16.09 -13.47
N ALA A 65 3.68 -16.52 -14.55
CA ALA A 65 3.29 -17.60 -15.43
C ALA A 65 3.57 -19.01 -14.86
N LEU A 66 4.77 -19.23 -14.34
CA LEU A 66 5.37 -20.56 -14.23
C LEU A 66 4.92 -21.34 -12.98
N THR A 67 4.42 -20.64 -11.97
CA THR A 67 3.93 -21.23 -10.71
C THR A 67 2.51 -21.79 -10.80
N ARG A 68 1.72 -21.37 -11.80
CA ARG A 68 0.27 -21.65 -11.91
C ARG A 68 -0.10 -23.14 -12.12
N PHE A 69 0.88 -24.03 -12.28
CA PHE A 69 0.67 -25.45 -12.57
C PHE A 69 1.27 -26.45 -11.58
N LEU A 70 2.03 -26.03 -10.56
CA LEU A 70 2.70 -26.96 -9.65
C LEU A 70 2.71 -26.49 -8.17
N PRO A 71 1.73 -26.94 -7.36
CA PRO A 71 1.80 -26.83 -5.91
C PRO A 71 3.11 -27.44 -5.38
N GLY A 72 3.96 -26.62 -4.75
CA GLY A 72 5.21 -27.06 -4.11
C GLY A 72 6.45 -27.16 -5.01
N ALA A 73 6.41 -26.80 -6.30
CA ALA A 73 7.61 -26.86 -7.16
C ALA A 73 8.59 -25.68 -7.00
N GLY A 74 8.17 -24.56 -6.42
CA GLY A 74 9.08 -23.46 -6.04
C GLY A 74 9.87 -23.74 -4.77
N GLY A 75 10.73 -22.81 -4.37
CA GLY A 75 11.39 -22.73 -3.06
C GLY A 75 12.65 -23.56 -2.90
N PHE A 76 13.58 -23.05 -2.09
CA PHE A 76 14.92 -23.60 -1.90
C PHE A 76 15.08 -24.29 -0.54
N ALA A 77 16.04 -25.22 -0.44
CA ALA A 77 16.27 -25.97 0.80
C ALA A 77 16.88 -25.13 1.94
N THR A 78 17.65 -24.08 1.60
CA THR A 78 18.31 -23.17 2.55
C THR A 78 18.35 -21.74 2.02
N PRO A 79 18.52 -20.73 2.88
CA PRO A 79 18.78 -19.34 2.48
C PRO A 79 19.98 -19.20 1.53
N ASN A 80 21.07 -19.94 1.79
CA ASN A 80 22.25 -19.93 0.92
C ASN A 80 21.95 -20.50 -0.48
N ALA A 81 21.10 -21.54 -0.60
CA ALA A 81 20.71 -22.08 -1.90
C ALA A 81 19.86 -21.06 -2.69
N LEU A 82 19.00 -20.32 -2.01
CA LEU A 82 18.23 -19.21 -2.59
C LEU A 82 19.14 -18.05 -3.04
N ALA A 83 20.04 -17.57 -2.18
CA ALA A 83 20.94 -16.46 -2.47
C ALA A 83 21.90 -16.76 -3.65
N ASN A 84 22.41 -17.99 -3.72
CA ASN A 84 23.18 -18.48 -4.88
C ASN A 84 22.33 -18.55 -6.15
N SER A 85 21.04 -18.89 -6.07
CA SER A 85 20.14 -18.84 -7.22
C SER A 85 19.80 -17.42 -7.67
N VAL A 86 19.73 -16.45 -6.76
CA VAL A 86 19.61 -15.02 -7.09
C VAL A 86 20.85 -14.58 -7.87
N SER A 87 22.04 -14.79 -7.32
CA SER A 87 23.30 -14.44 -8.00
C SER A 87 23.41 -15.12 -9.37
N SER A 88 23.19 -16.44 -9.44
CA SER A 88 23.24 -17.19 -10.70
C SER A 88 22.21 -16.77 -11.75
N ALA A 89 21.05 -16.20 -11.36
CA ALA A 89 20.07 -15.69 -12.32
C ALA A 89 20.54 -14.39 -12.98
N PHE A 90 21.16 -13.48 -12.22
CA PHE A 90 21.78 -12.27 -12.76
C PHE A 90 23.04 -12.61 -13.57
N ASP A 91 23.95 -13.42 -13.02
CA ASP A 91 25.23 -13.79 -13.62
C ASP A 91 25.11 -14.62 -14.92
N SER A 92 23.93 -15.20 -15.19
CA SER A 92 23.65 -15.94 -16.44
C SER A 92 22.58 -15.31 -17.34
N ASN A 93 22.11 -14.09 -17.00
CA ASN A 93 20.96 -13.41 -17.60
C ASN A 93 19.71 -14.32 -17.78
N LYS A 94 19.29 -14.99 -16.70
CA LYS A 94 18.14 -15.89 -16.63
C LYS A 94 17.17 -15.48 -15.53
N LEU A 95 16.77 -14.21 -15.56
CA LEU A 95 15.91 -13.59 -14.56
C LEU A 95 14.58 -14.33 -14.35
N ALA A 96 14.03 -14.95 -15.40
CA ALA A 96 12.83 -15.81 -15.31
C ALA A 96 12.99 -17.02 -14.37
N ASN A 97 14.22 -17.47 -14.07
CA ASN A 97 14.49 -18.53 -13.10
C ASN A 97 14.21 -18.10 -11.65
N LEU A 98 13.89 -16.83 -11.39
CA LEU A 98 13.47 -16.33 -10.08
C LEU A 98 11.97 -16.52 -9.80
N ALA A 99 11.16 -16.98 -10.77
CA ALA A 99 9.77 -17.39 -10.54
C ALA A 99 9.57 -18.31 -9.31
N PRO A 100 10.31 -19.44 -9.17
CA PRO A 100 10.22 -20.32 -8.01
C PRO A 100 10.77 -19.71 -6.72
N ALA A 101 11.42 -18.55 -6.76
CA ALA A 101 12.02 -17.91 -5.59
C ALA A 101 11.04 -17.05 -4.79
N LEU A 102 9.85 -16.73 -5.31
CA LEU A 102 8.90 -15.81 -4.68
C LEU A 102 8.00 -16.50 -3.65
N ALA A 103 7.74 -15.83 -2.53
CA ALA A 103 6.88 -16.31 -1.45
C ALA A 103 5.46 -16.64 -1.95
N PRO A 104 4.99 -17.90 -1.86
CA PRO A 104 3.71 -18.28 -2.43
C PRO A 104 2.49 -17.61 -1.75
N SER A 105 2.55 -17.28 -0.46
CA SER A 105 1.50 -16.48 0.19
C SER A 105 1.33 -15.09 -0.42
N GLU A 106 2.44 -14.41 -0.76
CA GLU A 106 2.43 -13.10 -1.42
C GLU A 106 1.89 -13.19 -2.85
N LEU A 107 2.24 -14.27 -3.57
CA LEU A 107 1.69 -14.57 -4.88
C LEU A 107 0.20 -14.96 -4.86
N GLU A 108 -0.35 -15.49 -3.76
CA GLU A 108 -1.79 -15.67 -3.64
C GLU A 108 -2.49 -14.33 -3.34
N ALA A 109 -2.06 -13.61 -2.31
CA ALA A 109 -2.70 -12.35 -1.89
C ALA A 109 -2.70 -11.29 -3.01
N ALA A 110 -1.60 -11.13 -3.75
CA ALA A 110 -1.50 -10.17 -4.85
C ALA A 110 -2.38 -10.50 -6.07
N THR A 111 -2.97 -11.71 -6.12
CA THR A 111 -3.62 -12.26 -7.33
C THR A 111 -5.04 -12.78 -7.07
N LEU A 112 -5.44 -12.90 -5.81
CA LEU A 112 -6.75 -13.41 -5.36
C LEU A 112 -7.93 -12.73 -6.07
N TRP A 113 -7.86 -11.40 -6.23
CA TRP A 113 -8.85 -10.58 -6.93
C TRP A 113 -9.07 -10.97 -8.40
N GLN A 114 -8.05 -11.53 -9.09
CA GLN A 114 -8.18 -11.98 -10.47
C GLN A 114 -9.14 -13.17 -10.62
N LYS A 115 -9.41 -13.92 -9.55
CA LYS A 115 -10.40 -15.02 -9.56
C LYS A 115 -11.84 -14.50 -9.73
N ASP A 116 -12.09 -13.26 -9.29
CA ASP A 116 -13.38 -12.57 -9.40
C ASP A 116 -13.42 -11.51 -10.52
N TYR A 117 -12.26 -11.15 -11.09
CA TYR A 117 -12.18 -10.14 -12.15
C TYR A 117 -12.99 -10.54 -13.38
N LYS A 118 -13.90 -9.65 -13.79
CA LYS A 118 -14.65 -9.75 -15.04
C LYS A 118 -14.37 -8.48 -15.83
N ALA A 119 -13.73 -8.62 -16.99
CA ALA A 119 -13.48 -7.50 -17.88
C ALA A 119 -14.83 -6.84 -18.28
N ASN A 120 -15.00 -5.59 -17.88
CA ASN A 120 -16.26 -4.86 -17.96
C ASN A 120 -16.16 -3.71 -18.98
N GLY A 121 -16.63 -3.98 -20.21
CA GLY A 121 -16.40 -3.11 -21.36
C GLY A 121 -15.13 -3.53 -22.10
N LYS A 122 -14.25 -2.59 -22.42
CA LYS A 122 -13.01 -2.88 -23.18
C LYS A 122 -11.78 -3.11 -22.29
N ALA A 123 -11.81 -2.61 -21.05
CA ALA A 123 -10.64 -2.62 -20.18
C ALA A 123 -10.42 -4.00 -19.52
N ASP A 124 -9.15 -4.38 -19.42
CA ASP A 124 -8.66 -5.61 -18.80
C ASP A 124 -7.26 -5.34 -18.24
N TRP A 125 -7.22 -4.73 -17.06
CA TRP A 125 -5.99 -4.31 -16.41
C TRP A 125 -5.10 -5.48 -15.94
N THR A 126 -5.61 -6.71 -15.95
CA THR A 126 -4.80 -7.92 -15.68
C THR A 126 -3.67 -8.10 -16.69
N LYS A 127 -3.85 -7.60 -17.93
CA LYS A 127 -2.87 -7.67 -19.02
C LYS A 127 -1.57 -6.93 -18.75
N LEU A 128 -1.54 -5.94 -17.85
CA LEU A 128 -0.29 -5.29 -17.43
C LEU A 128 0.61 -6.22 -16.61
N MET A 129 0.02 -7.21 -15.94
CA MET A 129 0.70 -8.18 -15.07
C MET A 129 0.67 -9.60 -15.65
N SER A 130 0.42 -9.75 -16.96
CA SER A 130 0.29 -11.07 -17.59
C SER A 130 1.65 -11.78 -17.72
N PRO A 131 1.65 -13.13 -17.82
CA PRO A 131 2.82 -13.92 -18.23
C PRO A 131 3.63 -13.31 -19.37
N GLU A 132 2.95 -12.88 -20.42
CA GLU A 132 3.52 -12.33 -21.65
C GLU A 132 4.06 -10.92 -21.43
N ALA A 133 3.34 -10.07 -20.68
CA ALA A 133 3.78 -8.73 -20.32
C ALA A 133 5.09 -8.77 -19.51
N MET A 134 5.14 -9.59 -18.45
CA MET A 134 6.34 -9.74 -17.64
C MET A 134 7.52 -10.28 -18.45
N ALA A 135 7.30 -11.28 -19.30
CA ALA A 135 8.34 -11.83 -20.17
C ALA A 135 8.86 -10.80 -21.20
N ASP A 136 7.95 -10.01 -21.82
CA ASP A 136 8.32 -8.93 -22.72
C ASP A 136 9.12 -7.84 -22.02
N TYR A 137 8.74 -7.42 -20.81
CA TYR A 137 9.46 -6.41 -20.03
C TYR A 137 10.86 -6.89 -19.64
N ILE A 138 10.98 -8.12 -19.13
CA ILE A 138 12.26 -8.75 -18.79
C ILE A 138 13.14 -8.88 -20.04
N GLY A 139 12.58 -9.22 -21.20
CA GLY A 139 13.31 -9.28 -22.48
C GLY A 139 13.91 -7.93 -22.94
N GLN A 140 13.48 -6.81 -22.35
CA GLN A 140 14.06 -5.49 -22.61
C GLN A 140 15.20 -5.11 -21.65
N ILE A 141 15.54 -5.97 -20.70
CA ILE A 141 16.72 -5.86 -19.85
C ILE A 141 17.75 -6.88 -20.37
N ASP A 142 18.96 -6.41 -20.67
CA ASP A 142 20.11 -7.26 -20.93
C ASP A 142 21.14 -7.10 -19.81
N ILE A 143 21.79 -8.20 -19.44
CA ILE A 143 22.85 -8.25 -18.42
C ILE A 143 24.03 -8.95 -19.08
N SER A 144 24.92 -8.16 -19.70
CA SER A 144 26.10 -8.70 -20.39
C SER A 144 27.17 -9.18 -19.40
N LYS A 145 27.21 -8.59 -18.20
CA LYS A 145 28.03 -9.01 -17.07
C LYS A 145 27.31 -8.76 -15.75
N SER A 146 27.42 -9.71 -14.83
CA SER A 146 27.10 -9.51 -13.42
C SER A 146 28.12 -10.27 -12.57
N THR A 147 28.37 -9.75 -11.38
CA THR A 147 29.10 -10.41 -10.28
C THR A 147 28.53 -9.87 -8.98
N ILE A 148 27.74 -10.71 -8.31
CA ILE A 148 27.06 -10.39 -7.04
C ILE A 148 27.82 -11.06 -5.89
N GLU A 149 28.41 -10.26 -5.00
CA GLU A 149 28.87 -10.74 -3.70
C GLU A 149 27.77 -10.47 -2.68
N HIS A 150 27.31 -11.54 -2.02
CA HIS A 150 26.25 -11.50 -1.04
C HIS A 150 26.67 -12.17 0.27
N THR A 151 25.99 -11.77 1.34
CA THR A 151 26.06 -12.38 2.67
C THR A 151 24.65 -12.84 3.07
N VAL A 152 24.57 -13.85 3.93
CA VAL A 152 23.31 -14.40 4.41
C VAL A 152 23.35 -14.47 5.94
N ASP A 153 22.30 -13.95 6.56
CA ASP A 153 22.19 -13.75 8.01
C ASP A 153 20.87 -14.41 8.48
N GLU A 154 20.97 -15.64 8.99
CA GLU A 154 19.83 -16.42 9.46
C GLU A 154 19.35 -15.89 10.83
N LYS A 155 18.27 -15.10 10.81
CA LYS A 155 17.74 -14.41 11.98
C LYS A 155 16.87 -15.30 12.87
N SER A 156 16.10 -16.18 12.26
CA SER A 156 15.23 -17.15 12.94
C SER A 156 14.96 -18.34 12.02
N GLU A 157 14.32 -19.38 12.55
CA GLU A 157 14.00 -20.60 11.80
C GLU A 157 13.14 -20.37 10.54
N ASN A 158 12.47 -19.21 10.43
CA ASN A 158 11.54 -18.84 9.37
C ASN A 158 11.90 -17.52 8.63
N LEU A 159 12.98 -16.82 9.01
CA LEU A 159 13.42 -15.56 8.40
C LEU A 159 14.95 -15.45 8.34
N SER A 160 15.46 -15.02 7.18
CA SER A 160 16.87 -14.62 7.01
C SER A 160 17.01 -13.41 6.09
N LEU A 161 18.10 -12.67 6.24
CA LEU A 161 18.45 -11.54 5.38
C LEU A 161 19.52 -11.96 4.37
N ILE A 162 19.30 -11.67 3.09
CA ILE A 162 20.27 -11.83 2.01
C ILE A 162 20.76 -10.43 1.63
N THR A 163 21.90 -10.01 2.18
CA THR A 163 22.49 -8.70 1.90
C THR A 163 23.52 -8.81 0.78
N ILE A 164 23.18 -8.28 -0.39
CA ILE A 164 24.10 -8.02 -1.49
C ILE A 164 24.98 -6.84 -1.06
N THR A 165 26.27 -7.11 -0.84
CA THR A 165 27.28 -6.14 -0.38
C THR A 165 28.08 -5.54 -1.53
N LYS A 166 27.99 -6.13 -2.72
CA LYS A 166 28.58 -5.61 -3.95
C LYS A 166 27.85 -6.24 -5.13
N TRP A 167 27.52 -5.40 -6.12
CA TRP A 167 27.04 -5.85 -7.41
C TRP A 167 27.80 -5.07 -8.47
N GLU A 168 28.79 -5.71 -9.08
CA GLU A 168 29.53 -5.15 -10.22
C GLU A 168 28.93 -5.73 -11.50
N GLY A 169 28.67 -4.90 -12.51
CA GLY A 169 28.04 -5.41 -13.73
C GLY A 169 27.95 -4.43 -14.88
N GLU A 170 27.27 -4.91 -15.92
CA GLU A 170 26.88 -4.19 -17.12
C GLU A 170 25.43 -4.58 -17.43
N ILE A 171 24.52 -3.62 -17.25
CA ILE A 171 23.08 -3.78 -17.49
C ILE A 171 22.65 -2.78 -18.56
N THR A 172 22.00 -3.26 -19.61
CA THR A 172 21.43 -2.44 -20.67
C THR A 172 19.91 -2.52 -20.62
N VAL A 173 19.23 -1.38 -20.50
CA VAL A 173 17.78 -1.29 -20.54
C VAL A 173 17.38 -0.67 -21.88
N LYS A 174 16.66 -1.44 -22.69
CA LYS A 174 16.33 -1.10 -24.07
C LYS A 174 15.16 -0.09 -24.09
N PRO A 175 15.19 0.97 -24.91
CA PRO A 175 14.06 1.92 -25.05
C PRO A 175 12.73 1.25 -25.40
N GLU A 176 12.78 0.09 -26.05
CA GLU A 176 11.66 -0.81 -26.34
C GLU A 176 10.88 -1.24 -25.08
N LEU A 177 11.44 -1.11 -23.87
CA LEU A 177 10.71 -1.31 -22.61
C LEU A 177 9.52 -0.34 -22.50
N ALA A 178 9.68 0.91 -22.95
CA ALA A 178 8.61 1.89 -22.99
C ALA A 178 7.55 1.54 -24.03
N ASP A 179 7.96 1.00 -25.20
CA ASP A 179 7.02 0.50 -26.21
C ASP A 179 6.24 -0.70 -25.69
N LYS A 180 6.86 -1.59 -24.90
CA LYS A 180 6.18 -2.72 -24.26
C LYS A 180 5.22 -2.28 -23.16
N PHE A 181 5.59 -1.33 -22.30
CA PHE A 181 4.64 -0.76 -21.35
C PHE A 181 3.44 -0.11 -22.07
N ARG A 182 3.69 0.65 -23.14
CA ARG A 182 2.64 1.20 -24.02
C ARG A 182 1.77 0.10 -24.62
N GLU A 183 2.36 -0.93 -25.22
CA GLU A 183 1.64 -2.04 -25.88
C GLU A 183 0.68 -2.75 -24.93
N TYR A 184 1.13 -3.11 -23.72
CA TYR A 184 0.26 -3.77 -22.75
C TYR A 184 -0.72 -2.81 -22.06
N TYR A 185 -0.37 -1.54 -21.89
CA TYR A 185 -1.32 -0.53 -21.41
C TYR A 185 -2.43 -0.26 -22.43
N GLU A 186 -2.15 -0.20 -23.73
CA GLU A 186 -3.18 -0.12 -24.78
C GLU A 186 -4.07 -1.37 -24.81
N LYS A 187 -3.48 -2.57 -24.75
CA LYS A 187 -4.24 -3.84 -24.63
C LYS A 187 -5.11 -3.89 -23.35
N ALA A 188 -4.67 -3.23 -22.28
CA ALA A 188 -5.32 -3.18 -20.97
C ALA A 188 -6.39 -2.08 -20.84
N LYS A 189 -6.18 -0.90 -21.44
CA LYS A 189 -7.21 0.15 -21.58
C LYS A 189 -8.32 -0.33 -22.53
N GLY A 190 -7.93 -1.06 -23.59
CA GLY A 190 -8.84 -1.52 -24.65
C GLY A 190 -9.33 -0.39 -25.57
N ASP A 191 -8.83 0.82 -25.37
CA ASP A 191 -9.09 2.03 -26.15
C ASP A 191 -7.77 2.78 -26.40
N LYS A 192 -7.81 3.75 -27.30
CA LYS A 192 -6.63 4.57 -27.63
C LYS A 192 -6.16 5.38 -26.42
N LEU A 193 -4.85 5.63 -26.40
CA LEU A 193 -4.25 6.58 -25.48
C LEU A 193 -4.71 8.01 -25.78
N THR A 194 -4.88 8.79 -24.71
CA THR A 194 -4.90 10.25 -24.77
C THR A 194 -3.53 10.81 -25.19
N ALA A 195 -3.47 12.11 -25.48
CA ALA A 195 -2.21 12.78 -25.78
C ALA A 195 -1.20 12.69 -24.62
N ASP A 196 -1.67 12.80 -23.37
CA ASP A 196 -0.80 12.76 -22.18
C ASP A 196 -0.38 11.34 -21.79
N GLU A 197 -1.26 10.33 -21.91
CA GLU A 197 -0.85 8.92 -21.79
C GLU A 197 0.20 8.57 -22.87
N SER A 198 -0.01 9.02 -24.11
CA SER A 198 0.97 8.83 -25.19
C SER A 198 2.30 9.48 -24.82
N LYS A 199 2.26 10.76 -24.45
CA LYS A 199 3.43 11.55 -24.07
C LYS A 199 4.18 10.96 -22.87
N MET A 200 3.49 10.37 -21.89
CA MET A 200 4.13 9.67 -20.76
C MET A 200 5.04 8.54 -21.25
N PHE A 201 4.59 7.71 -22.20
CA PHE A 201 5.41 6.65 -22.77
C PHE A 201 6.52 7.17 -23.70
N ASP A 202 6.33 8.31 -24.39
CA ASP A 202 7.39 8.92 -25.20
C ASP A 202 8.46 9.62 -24.33
N ASP A 203 8.06 10.27 -23.24
CA ASP A 203 8.96 10.82 -22.22
C ASP A 203 9.79 9.68 -21.58
N LEU A 204 9.13 8.58 -21.18
CA LEU A 204 9.78 7.37 -20.68
C LEU A 204 10.78 6.79 -21.68
N LYS A 205 10.38 6.64 -22.95
CA LYS A 205 11.23 6.08 -24.02
C LYS A 205 12.46 6.95 -24.26
N ARG A 206 12.27 8.27 -24.34
CA ARG A 206 13.38 9.24 -24.49
C ARG A 206 14.32 9.15 -23.31
N ASP A 207 13.79 9.15 -22.08
CA ASP A 207 14.65 9.19 -20.89
C ASP A 207 15.44 7.87 -20.75
N ILE A 208 14.87 6.70 -21.05
CA ILE A 208 15.64 5.44 -21.20
C ILE A 208 16.69 5.55 -22.32
N SER A 209 16.37 6.24 -23.42
CA SER A 209 17.33 6.46 -24.54
C SER A 209 18.46 7.43 -24.20
N GLU A 210 18.29 8.29 -23.19
CA GLU A 210 19.33 9.23 -22.72
C GLU A 210 20.40 8.50 -21.87
N GLU A 211 20.00 7.56 -21.01
CA GLU A 211 20.92 6.64 -20.32
C GLU A 211 20.43 5.18 -20.36
N PRO A 212 20.72 4.41 -21.42
CA PRO A 212 20.31 3.00 -21.53
C PRO A 212 21.32 2.01 -20.91
N ASN A 213 22.55 2.43 -20.58
CA ASN A 213 23.64 1.53 -20.18
C ASN A 213 24.18 1.86 -18.78
N TYR A 214 24.17 0.87 -17.90
CA TYR A 214 24.57 0.97 -16.49
C TYR A 214 25.75 0.06 -16.23
N SER A 215 26.92 0.66 -15.94
CA SER A 215 28.17 -0.08 -15.74
C SER A 215 28.90 0.30 -14.45
N GLY A 216 29.61 -0.70 -13.91
CA GLY A 216 30.33 -0.63 -12.65
C GLY A 216 29.47 -1.10 -11.48
N ASN A 217 29.59 -0.43 -10.34
CA ASN A 217 28.80 -0.70 -9.13
C ASN A 217 27.31 -0.39 -9.36
N ILE A 218 26.51 -1.44 -9.58
CA ILE A 218 25.08 -1.40 -9.85
C ILE A 218 24.29 -0.90 -8.63
N LEU A 219 24.72 -1.21 -7.41
CA LEU A 219 24.07 -0.73 -6.17
C LEU A 219 24.10 0.80 -6.09
N GLN A 220 25.25 1.40 -6.36
CA GLN A 220 25.39 2.86 -6.35
C GLN A 220 24.80 3.53 -7.59
N ARG A 221 24.75 2.84 -8.75
CA ARG A 221 24.18 3.36 -10.01
C ARG A 221 22.65 3.37 -10.02
N LEU A 222 22.01 2.28 -9.60
CA LEU A 222 20.56 2.10 -9.65
C LEU A 222 19.89 2.38 -8.30
N PHE A 223 20.48 1.93 -7.20
CA PHE A 223 19.81 1.98 -5.89
C PHE A 223 20.34 3.10 -4.98
N ASN A 224 21.42 3.79 -5.38
CA ASN A 224 22.12 4.83 -4.61
C ASN A 224 22.40 4.38 -3.15
N THR A 225 22.95 3.18 -3.01
CA THR A 225 23.27 2.53 -1.73
C THR A 225 24.53 1.67 -1.87
N ASP A 226 25.25 1.47 -0.78
CA ASP A 226 26.38 0.53 -0.69
C ASP A 226 25.92 -0.94 -0.53
N LYS A 227 24.64 -1.18 -0.17
CA LYS A 227 24.08 -2.53 0.00
C LYS A 227 22.59 -2.61 -0.38
N LEU A 228 22.17 -3.74 -0.94
CA LEU A 228 20.76 -4.11 -1.10
C LEU A 228 20.47 -5.32 -0.21
N THR A 229 19.40 -5.29 0.58
CA THR A 229 19.02 -6.41 1.46
C THR A 229 17.65 -6.94 1.08
N LEU A 230 17.63 -8.21 0.68
CA LEU A 230 16.42 -8.97 0.39
C LEU A 230 16.05 -9.76 1.64
N VAL A 231 14.78 -9.74 2.04
CA VAL A 231 14.29 -10.61 3.11
C VAL A 231 13.86 -11.93 2.49
N SER A 232 14.31 -13.04 3.06
CA SER A 232 13.79 -14.37 2.71
C SER A 232 13.07 -15.02 3.89
N VAL A 233 11.99 -15.71 3.57
CA VAL A 233 11.01 -16.29 4.49
C VAL A 233 10.82 -17.77 4.17
N LYS A 234 10.32 -18.52 5.15
CA LYS A 234 10.08 -19.95 5.02
C LYS A 234 8.59 -20.28 4.92
N GLU A 235 8.21 -21.07 3.92
CA GLU A 235 6.86 -21.58 3.68
C GLU A 235 6.93 -23.04 3.25
N GLY A 236 6.04 -23.90 3.78
CA GLY A 236 6.02 -25.33 3.43
C GLY A 236 7.35 -26.08 3.67
N GLY A 237 8.22 -25.56 4.54
CA GLY A 237 9.57 -26.09 4.79
C GLY A 237 10.66 -25.61 3.82
N LYS A 238 10.34 -24.73 2.85
CA LYS A 238 11.26 -24.18 1.85
C LYS A 238 11.42 -22.67 2.00
N TRP A 239 12.51 -22.13 1.45
CA TRP A 239 12.88 -20.72 1.50
C TRP A 239 12.57 -19.96 0.21
N TYR A 240 12.08 -18.73 0.37
CA TYR A 240 11.61 -17.83 -0.69
C TYR A 240 11.95 -16.36 -0.36
N ILE A 241 12.18 -15.52 -1.36
CA ILE A 241 12.20 -14.06 -1.20
C ILE A 241 10.78 -13.57 -0.87
N SER A 242 10.67 -12.73 0.15
CA SER A 242 9.48 -11.93 0.43
C SER A 242 9.66 -10.53 -0.16
N PRO A 243 9.10 -10.22 -1.34
CA PRO A 243 9.08 -8.85 -1.86
C PRO A 243 8.50 -7.83 -0.87
N VAL A 244 7.41 -8.14 -0.16
CA VAL A 244 6.79 -7.15 0.75
C VAL A 244 7.62 -6.90 2.01
N MET A 245 8.25 -7.93 2.60
CA MET A 245 9.20 -7.71 3.69
C MET A 245 10.51 -7.09 3.22
N THR A 246 10.94 -7.35 1.98
CA THR A 246 12.10 -6.67 1.38
C THR A 246 11.87 -5.16 1.29
N MET A 247 10.68 -4.73 0.86
CA MET A 247 10.30 -3.31 0.88
C MET A 247 10.29 -2.75 2.30
N ALA A 248 9.74 -3.49 3.28
CA ALA A 248 9.71 -3.07 4.67
C ALA A 248 11.13 -2.91 5.28
N GLU A 249 12.03 -3.88 5.08
CA GLU A 249 13.44 -3.83 5.52
C GLU A 249 14.19 -2.62 4.93
N GLN A 250 13.97 -2.29 3.64
CA GLN A 250 14.54 -1.07 3.07
C GLN A 250 13.96 0.21 3.72
N MET A 251 12.68 0.20 4.10
CA MET A 251 12.03 1.32 4.80
C MET A 251 12.48 1.49 6.26
N VAL A 252 12.95 0.43 6.95
CA VAL A 252 13.48 0.52 8.33
C VAL A 252 14.53 1.61 8.47
N SER A 253 15.39 1.78 7.45
CA SER A 253 16.47 2.77 7.43
C SER A 253 16.03 4.24 7.53
N TYR A 254 14.74 4.54 7.28
CA TYR A 254 14.13 5.87 7.41
C TYR A 254 13.31 6.02 8.70
N SER A 255 13.35 5.04 9.60
CA SER A 255 12.53 4.94 10.81
C SER A 255 13.37 4.85 12.09
N SER A 256 12.72 4.96 13.24
CA SER A 256 13.29 4.62 14.55
C SER A 256 12.95 3.21 15.03
N VAL A 257 12.35 2.37 14.17
CA VAL A 257 11.92 1.01 14.55
C VAL A 257 13.14 0.07 14.56
N THR A 258 13.26 -0.72 15.63
CA THR A 258 14.20 -1.84 15.69
C THR A 258 13.47 -3.13 15.30
N PRO A 259 13.86 -3.84 14.22
CA PRO A 259 13.13 -5.02 13.78
C PRO A 259 13.21 -6.21 14.75
N ASN A 260 12.07 -6.85 15.01
CA ASN A 260 11.95 -8.06 15.81
C ASN A 260 11.99 -9.31 14.91
N TYR A 261 13.14 -9.62 14.32
CA TYR A 261 13.30 -10.78 13.42
C TYR A 261 13.04 -12.16 14.08
N GLY A 262 12.96 -12.21 15.43
CA GLY A 262 12.61 -13.39 16.21
C GLY A 262 11.12 -13.54 16.53
N ALA A 263 10.25 -12.70 15.96
CA ALA A 263 8.81 -12.75 16.23
C ALA A 263 8.13 -14.02 15.71
N ASP A 264 7.22 -14.59 16.50
CA ASP A 264 6.40 -15.74 16.14
C ASP A 264 5.16 -15.33 15.33
N PHE A 265 5.36 -15.15 14.02
CA PHE A 265 4.28 -14.91 13.05
C PHE A 265 3.69 -16.20 12.45
N THR A 266 4.23 -17.38 12.74
CA THR A 266 3.78 -18.65 12.13
C THR A 266 2.75 -19.40 12.98
N ASN A 267 2.85 -19.34 14.31
CA ASN A 267 1.97 -20.07 15.23
C ASN A 267 0.92 -19.14 15.86
N VAL A 268 -0.12 -18.78 15.11
CA VAL A 268 -1.24 -17.95 15.58
C VAL A 268 -2.58 -18.68 15.51
N GLU A 269 -3.55 -18.27 16.32
CA GLU A 269 -4.97 -18.62 16.15
C GLU A 269 -5.69 -17.41 15.53
N GLY A 270 -6.31 -17.62 14.37
CA GLY A 270 -7.09 -16.61 13.67
C GLY A 270 -8.51 -16.46 14.22
N ALA A 271 -9.33 -15.64 13.55
CA ALA A 271 -10.72 -15.47 13.93
C ALA A 271 -11.62 -16.63 13.45
N LYS A 272 -12.80 -16.81 14.05
CA LYS A 272 -13.78 -17.84 13.68
C LYS A 272 -14.74 -17.35 12.58
N SER A 273 -14.82 -16.04 12.37
CA SER A 273 -15.55 -15.40 11.26
C SER A 273 -14.72 -14.25 10.65
N PRO A 274 -15.00 -13.83 9.41
CA PRO A 274 -14.33 -12.67 8.80
C PRO A 274 -14.64 -11.36 9.54
N GLU A 275 -15.84 -11.23 10.12
CA GLU A 275 -16.21 -10.09 10.97
C GLU A 275 -15.38 -10.05 12.27
N GLU A 276 -15.13 -11.21 12.90
CA GLU A 276 -14.25 -11.33 14.08
C GLU A 276 -12.77 -11.00 13.72
N ALA A 277 -12.33 -11.26 12.48
CA ALA A 277 -10.99 -10.87 12.03
C ALA A 277 -10.83 -9.34 11.99
N VAL A 278 -11.80 -8.63 11.41
CA VAL A 278 -11.76 -7.16 11.29
C VAL A 278 -12.01 -6.47 12.63
N SER A 279 -13.02 -6.90 13.38
CA SER A 279 -13.31 -6.31 14.70
C SER A 279 -12.20 -6.59 15.71
N GLY A 280 -11.70 -7.84 15.78
CA GLY A 280 -10.59 -8.22 16.66
C GLY A 280 -9.29 -7.45 16.37
N MET A 281 -8.95 -7.25 15.09
CA MET A 281 -7.81 -6.43 14.68
C MET A 281 -7.93 -4.97 15.15
N VAL A 282 -9.10 -4.34 14.98
CA VAL A 282 -9.31 -2.95 15.39
C VAL A 282 -9.41 -2.82 16.91
N ASP A 283 -10.05 -3.76 17.59
CA ASP A 283 -10.18 -3.77 19.04
C ASP A 283 -8.85 -4.03 19.75
N ALA A 284 -7.92 -4.80 19.15
CA ALA A 284 -6.55 -4.90 19.63
C ALA A 284 -5.85 -3.52 19.67
N LEU A 285 -5.93 -2.75 18.58
CA LEU A 285 -5.37 -1.39 18.53
C LEU A 285 -6.05 -0.44 19.53
N ARG A 286 -7.39 -0.49 19.66
CA ARG A 286 -8.14 0.31 20.64
C ARG A 286 -7.71 -0.01 22.07
N ASN A 287 -7.57 -1.30 22.39
CA ASN A 287 -7.10 -1.79 23.69
C ASN A 287 -5.59 -1.56 23.94
N GLY A 288 -4.90 -0.85 23.03
CA GLY A 288 -3.54 -0.35 23.23
C GLY A 288 -2.42 -1.28 22.76
N ALA A 289 -2.72 -2.34 21.99
CA ALA A 289 -1.71 -3.14 21.33
C ALA A 289 -1.00 -2.33 20.21
N GLY A 290 0.31 -2.48 20.10
CA GLY A 290 1.10 -2.04 18.96
C GLY A 290 0.96 -3.00 17.77
N MET A 291 1.41 -2.58 16.58
CA MET A 291 1.35 -3.45 15.40
C MET A 291 2.28 -4.67 15.52
N GLY A 292 3.36 -4.57 16.31
CA GLY A 292 4.24 -5.70 16.64
C GLY A 292 3.70 -6.67 17.71
N ASP A 293 2.53 -6.42 18.29
CA ASP A 293 1.97 -7.26 19.35
C ASP A 293 1.09 -8.38 18.78
N LYS A 294 1.24 -9.60 19.33
CA LYS A 294 0.58 -10.82 18.82
C LYS A 294 -0.94 -10.74 18.85
N ASP A 295 -1.51 -9.99 19.80
CA ASP A 295 -2.95 -9.76 19.89
C ASP A 295 -3.51 -9.00 18.69
N PHE A 296 -2.71 -8.16 18.04
CA PHE A 296 -3.04 -7.51 16.77
C PHE A 296 -2.69 -8.38 15.56
N TYR A 297 -1.40 -8.75 15.40
CA TYR A 297 -0.96 -9.34 14.13
C TYR A 297 -1.54 -10.72 13.85
N ARG A 298 -2.02 -11.46 14.86
CA ARG A 298 -2.71 -12.75 14.67
C ARG A 298 -3.95 -12.68 13.78
N PHE A 299 -4.53 -11.49 13.62
CA PHE A 299 -5.68 -11.25 12.75
C PHE A 299 -5.29 -10.86 11.32
N LEU A 300 -3.99 -10.76 11.00
CA LEU A 300 -3.51 -10.43 9.65
C LEU A 300 -3.18 -11.68 8.84
N ASP A 301 -3.34 -11.59 7.53
CA ASP A 301 -2.87 -12.57 6.54
C ASP A 301 -1.35 -12.71 6.60
N LEU A 302 -0.81 -13.87 6.19
CA LEU A 302 0.59 -14.24 6.44
C LEU A 302 1.63 -13.21 5.96
N PRO A 303 1.51 -12.56 4.78
CA PRO A 303 2.45 -11.53 4.35
C PRO A 303 2.47 -10.31 5.29
N GLU A 304 1.31 -9.72 5.56
CA GLU A 304 1.17 -8.53 6.40
C GLU A 304 1.43 -8.82 7.88
N ARG A 305 1.06 -10.02 8.35
CA ARG A 305 1.38 -10.54 9.68
C ARG A 305 2.88 -10.54 9.95
N ARG A 306 3.69 -10.94 8.97
CA ARG A 306 5.16 -10.88 9.09
C ARG A 306 5.67 -9.45 9.18
N ILE A 307 5.15 -8.54 8.35
CA ILE A 307 5.53 -7.12 8.39
C ILE A 307 5.18 -6.53 9.76
N ALA A 308 3.97 -6.80 10.26
CA ALA A 308 3.50 -6.31 11.55
C ALA A 308 4.37 -6.88 12.70
N ALA A 309 4.54 -8.20 12.77
CA ALA A 309 5.30 -8.87 13.83
C ALA A 309 6.79 -8.47 13.87
N VAL A 310 7.42 -8.23 12.71
CA VAL A 310 8.86 -7.89 12.61
C VAL A 310 9.12 -6.39 12.60
N TYR A 311 8.31 -5.58 11.90
CA TYR A 311 8.55 -4.14 11.68
C TYR A 311 7.45 -3.21 12.24
N GLY A 312 6.37 -3.75 12.83
CA GLY A 312 5.29 -2.95 13.43
C GLY A 312 5.66 -2.26 14.74
N GLY A 313 6.83 -2.58 15.31
CA GLY A 313 7.32 -2.06 16.58
C GLY A 313 6.62 -2.65 17.81
N SER A 314 7.39 -2.89 18.88
CA SER A 314 6.86 -3.32 20.17
C SER A 314 6.67 -2.13 21.10
N GLY A 315 5.47 -1.98 21.66
CA GLY A 315 5.14 -0.92 22.61
C GLY A 315 3.71 -0.41 22.41
N SER A 316 3.04 -0.09 23.52
CA SER A 316 1.70 0.46 23.43
C SER A 316 1.72 1.83 22.75
N THR A 317 0.81 2.02 21.80
CA THR A 317 0.61 3.28 21.06
C THR A 317 0.00 4.40 21.89
N GLY A 318 -0.35 4.12 23.17
CA GLY A 318 -1.27 4.94 23.94
C GLY A 318 -2.69 4.70 23.42
N GLY A 319 -3.26 3.56 23.82
CA GLY A 319 -4.51 3.04 23.24
C GLY A 319 -5.63 4.07 23.17
N VAL A 320 -6.18 4.26 21.96
CA VAL A 320 -7.24 5.25 21.68
C VAL A 320 -8.63 4.78 22.17
N GLY A 321 -8.69 3.69 22.94
CA GLY A 321 -9.92 2.95 23.25
C GLY A 321 -10.84 3.54 24.31
N ASP A 322 -10.33 4.35 25.24
CA ASP A 322 -11.12 4.90 26.35
C ASP A 322 -12.14 5.96 25.87
N SER A 323 -11.74 6.80 24.90
CA SER A 323 -12.61 7.82 24.29
C SER A 323 -13.41 7.31 23.10
N ILE A 324 -12.94 6.26 22.41
CA ILE A 324 -13.58 5.67 21.23
C ILE A 324 -14.31 4.38 21.59
N GLN A 325 -15.64 4.44 21.67
CA GLN A 325 -16.51 3.26 21.78
C GLN A 325 -16.92 2.78 20.39
N VAL A 326 -16.79 1.48 20.12
CA VAL A 326 -17.30 0.83 18.90
C VAL A 326 -18.35 -0.22 19.27
N ASN A 327 -19.47 -0.21 18.57
CA ASN A 327 -20.47 -1.27 18.58
C ASN A 327 -20.53 -1.89 17.19
N TRP A 328 -20.00 -3.11 17.05
CA TRP A 328 -19.84 -3.77 15.77
C TRP A 328 -21.16 -4.32 15.23
N GLY A 329 -21.55 -3.85 14.05
CA GLY A 329 -22.66 -4.36 13.25
C GLY A 329 -22.18 -4.88 11.89
N LEU A 330 -20.94 -5.37 11.82
CA LEU A 330 -20.27 -5.81 10.60
C LEU A 330 -21.05 -6.93 9.90
N THR A 331 -20.96 -6.96 8.56
CA THR A 331 -21.55 -8.00 7.71
C THR A 331 -20.55 -8.43 6.65
N SER A 332 -20.51 -9.71 6.29
CA SER A 332 -19.61 -10.18 5.22
C SER A 332 -20.33 -10.74 3.97
N THR A 333 -19.74 -10.45 2.81
CA THR A 333 -20.14 -10.97 1.49
C THR A 333 -19.09 -11.99 1.02
N LYS A 334 -19.49 -13.23 0.74
CA LYS A 334 -18.55 -14.27 0.26
C LYS A 334 -18.12 -14.04 -1.18
N VAL A 335 -16.82 -14.23 -1.45
CA VAL A 335 -16.15 -13.99 -2.74
C VAL A 335 -15.10 -15.07 -3.01
N SER A 336 -14.45 -15.04 -4.19
CA SER A 336 -13.44 -16.05 -4.54
C SER A 336 -12.21 -15.98 -3.62
N GLY A 337 -12.07 -16.97 -2.73
CA GLY A 337 -10.94 -17.08 -1.81
C GLY A 337 -11.11 -16.36 -0.47
N GLY A 338 -12.29 -15.84 -0.14
CA GLY A 338 -12.52 -15.18 1.14
C GLY A 338 -13.89 -14.54 1.28
N ALA A 339 -13.95 -13.49 2.09
CA ALA A 339 -15.14 -12.67 2.29
C ALA A 339 -14.77 -11.18 2.41
N ILE A 340 -15.65 -10.30 1.93
CA ILE A 340 -15.52 -8.85 2.05
C ILE A 340 -16.36 -8.42 3.23
N VAL A 341 -15.75 -7.78 4.22
CA VAL A 341 -16.40 -7.30 5.44
C VAL A 341 -16.78 -5.83 5.26
N ASN A 342 -18.07 -5.57 5.22
CA ASN A 342 -18.67 -4.25 5.13
C ASN A 342 -19.02 -3.73 6.53
N PHE A 343 -19.14 -2.41 6.69
CA PHE A 343 -19.45 -1.78 7.98
C PHE A 343 -20.82 -2.15 8.55
N GLY A 344 -21.77 -2.59 7.71
CA GLY A 344 -23.11 -3.03 8.12
C GLY A 344 -23.83 -1.98 8.97
N THR A 345 -24.23 -2.36 10.19
CA THR A 345 -24.89 -1.49 11.19
C THR A 345 -23.96 -0.97 12.29
N THR A 346 -22.64 -0.93 12.05
CA THR A 346 -21.64 -0.51 13.04
C THR A 346 -21.84 0.94 13.49
N SER A 347 -21.69 1.20 14.79
CA SER A 347 -21.63 2.57 15.33
C SER A 347 -20.33 2.83 16.07
N ILE A 348 -19.80 4.05 15.93
CA ILE A 348 -18.59 4.52 16.59
C ILE A 348 -18.91 5.83 17.32
N THR A 349 -18.57 5.94 18.60
CA THR A 349 -18.77 7.16 19.41
C THR A 349 -17.43 7.63 19.97
N PHE A 350 -17.15 8.93 19.83
CA PHE A 350 -15.91 9.58 20.27
C PHE A 350 -16.26 10.64 21.33
N ASP A 351 -15.69 10.50 22.53
CA ASP A 351 -15.87 11.40 23.70
C ASP A 351 -17.34 11.66 24.11
N GLY A 352 -18.27 10.82 23.63
CA GLY A 352 -19.72 11.03 23.76
C GLY A 352 -20.29 12.19 22.92
N SER A 353 -19.45 13.02 22.29
CA SER A 353 -19.85 14.25 21.57
C SER A 353 -19.89 14.13 20.05
N TYR A 354 -19.21 13.13 19.48
CA TYR A 354 -19.22 12.84 18.04
C TYR A 354 -19.60 11.37 17.82
N LYS A 355 -20.51 11.09 16.89
CA LYS A 355 -21.04 9.75 16.63
C LYS A 355 -21.11 9.47 15.13
N VAL A 356 -20.69 8.27 14.75
CA VAL A 356 -20.81 7.68 13.41
C VAL A 356 -21.77 6.51 13.51
N GLU A 357 -22.72 6.41 12.59
CA GLU A 357 -23.67 5.30 12.49
C GLU A 357 -23.75 4.83 11.05
N PHE A 358 -23.19 3.64 10.77
CA PHE A 358 -23.39 2.97 9.49
C PHE A 358 -24.75 2.26 9.49
N ASN A 359 -25.40 2.24 8.33
CA ASN A 359 -26.60 1.47 8.06
C ASN A 359 -26.53 0.93 6.61
N ASN A 360 -25.57 0.05 6.38
CA ASN A 360 -25.30 -0.67 5.12
C ASN A 360 -24.91 0.25 3.94
N ASP A 361 -25.86 1.01 3.41
CA ASP A 361 -25.72 1.92 2.25
C ASP A 361 -25.46 3.38 2.64
N THR A 362 -25.67 3.69 3.91
CA THR A 362 -25.67 5.04 4.48
C THR A 362 -24.78 5.12 5.70
N VAL A 363 -24.22 6.31 5.94
CA VAL A 363 -23.49 6.64 7.16
C VAL A 363 -23.97 7.98 7.68
N THR A 364 -24.29 8.05 8.97
CA THR A 364 -24.72 9.27 9.65
C THR A 364 -23.63 9.75 10.59
N TYR A 365 -23.17 10.98 10.40
CA TYR A 365 -22.27 11.68 11.30
C TYR A 365 -23.07 12.67 12.14
N SER A 366 -22.94 12.60 13.46
CA SER A 366 -23.62 13.51 14.39
C SER A 366 -22.62 14.15 15.35
N TYR A 367 -22.76 15.45 15.60
CA TYR A 367 -21.88 16.20 16.49
C TYR A 367 -22.62 17.29 17.28
N ALA A 368 -22.12 17.61 18.48
CA ALA A 368 -22.62 18.71 19.28
C ALA A 368 -22.20 20.07 18.69
N ASP A 369 -23.17 20.97 18.43
CA ASP A 369 -22.88 22.36 18.06
C ASP A 369 -22.28 23.13 19.25
N SER A 370 -21.01 23.50 19.14
CA SER A 370 -20.32 24.35 20.12
C SER A 370 -20.39 25.86 19.81
N SER A 371 -21.06 26.26 18.72
CA SER A 371 -21.12 27.68 18.28
C SER A 371 -22.23 28.49 18.95
N SER A 372 -23.21 27.83 19.56
CA SER A 372 -24.38 28.44 20.20
C SER A 372 -24.03 29.12 21.54
N SER A 373 -23.32 30.26 21.45
CA SER A 373 -22.93 31.18 22.54
C SER A 373 -24.10 31.86 23.30
N SER A 374 -25.32 31.38 23.08
CA SER A 374 -26.54 31.75 23.79
C SER A 374 -26.64 30.98 25.12
N ARG A 375 -26.60 31.71 26.23
CA ARG A 375 -26.59 31.16 27.61
C ARG A 375 -27.91 30.48 28.05
N TYR A 376 -28.86 30.27 27.12
CA TYR A 376 -30.23 29.81 27.36
C TYR A 376 -30.72 28.76 26.35
N THR A 377 -29.87 28.25 25.48
CA THR A 377 -30.23 27.23 24.48
C THR A 377 -29.32 26.01 24.61
N SER A 378 -29.90 24.84 24.87
CA SER A 378 -29.17 23.57 24.80
C SER A 378 -28.54 23.39 23.41
N PRO A 379 -27.31 22.86 23.30
CA PRO A 379 -26.71 22.52 22.01
C PRO A 379 -27.66 21.64 21.19
N LYS A 380 -27.95 22.04 19.96
CA LYS A 380 -28.63 21.17 19.01
C LYS A 380 -27.57 20.25 18.40
N PRO A 381 -27.74 18.92 18.42
CA PRO A 381 -26.88 18.05 17.63
C PRO A 381 -27.12 18.37 16.15
N GLN A 382 -26.03 18.57 15.41
CA GLN A 382 -26.07 18.56 13.95
C GLN A 382 -25.83 17.13 13.49
N SER A 383 -26.61 16.67 12.51
CA SER A 383 -26.53 15.30 11.99
C SER A 383 -26.65 15.30 10.47
N GLN A 384 -25.70 14.65 9.80
CA GLN A 384 -25.61 14.56 8.34
C GLN A 384 -25.60 13.08 7.94
N THR A 385 -26.51 12.67 7.06
CA THR A 385 -26.58 11.29 6.54
C THR A 385 -26.14 11.26 5.09
N VAL A 386 -25.15 10.42 4.80
CA VAL A 386 -24.53 10.29 3.47
C VAL A 386 -24.80 8.89 2.92
N ARG A 387 -25.40 8.80 1.73
CA ARG A 387 -25.53 7.55 0.97
C ARG A 387 -24.24 7.29 0.20
N PHE A 388 -23.21 6.85 0.91
CA PHE A 388 -21.85 6.74 0.38
C PHE A 388 -21.74 5.76 -0.81
N THR A 389 -22.63 4.76 -0.88
CA THR A 389 -22.72 3.78 -1.97
C THR A 389 -23.54 4.24 -3.19
N GLU A 390 -24.10 5.46 -3.19
CA GLU A 390 -24.94 5.93 -4.31
C GLU A 390 -24.16 5.94 -5.63
N GLY A 391 -24.73 5.36 -6.68
CA GLY A 391 -24.13 5.31 -8.02
C GLY A 391 -23.11 4.18 -8.25
N LEU A 392 -22.76 3.41 -7.21
CA LEU A 392 -21.96 2.19 -7.33
C LEU A 392 -22.78 1.04 -7.97
N VAL A 393 -22.10 0.18 -8.72
CA VAL A 393 -22.70 -1.01 -9.38
C VAL A 393 -22.61 -2.25 -8.49
N ASN A 394 -21.52 -2.37 -7.72
CA ASN A 394 -21.19 -3.52 -6.87
C ASN A 394 -20.77 -3.07 -5.44
N PRO A 395 -21.63 -2.31 -4.73
CA PRO A 395 -21.29 -1.69 -3.44
C PRO A 395 -20.91 -2.69 -2.34
N GLU A 396 -21.31 -3.96 -2.46
CA GLU A 396 -20.88 -5.04 -1.57
C GLU A 396 -19.36 -5.27 -1.58
N ARG A 397 -18.66 -4.79 -2.62
CA ARG A 397 -17.20 -4.82 -2.67
C ARG A 397 -16.51 -3.74 -1.84
N LEU A 398 -17.23 -2.74 -1.34
CA LEU A 398 -16.67 -1.69 -0.50
C LEU A 398 -16.53 -2.19 0.95
N GLY A 399 -15.39 -2.82 1.25
CA GLY A 399 -15.10 -3.40 2.56
C GLY A 399 -13.69 -3.97 2.66
N VAL A 400 -13.34 -4.48 3.84
CA VAL A 400 -12.05 -5.10 4.13
C VAL A 400 -12.07 -6.57 3.71
N PHE A 401 -11.06 -7.05 2.99
CA PHE A 401 -10.99 -8.44 2.56
C PHE A 401 -10.42 -9.34 3.67
N ALA A 402 -11.15 -10.39 4.01
CA ALA A 402 -10.72 -11.44 4.92
C ALA A 402 -10.55 -12.77 4.17
N VAL A 403 -9.35 -13.36 4.28
CA VAL A 403 -9.04 -14.72 3.80
C VAL A 403 -9.30 -15.74 4.91
N GLN A 404 -9.36 -17.02 4.55
CA GLN A 404 -9.44 -18.13 5.51
C GLN A 404 -8.32 -19.14 5.24
N ASP A 405 -7.53 -19.46 6.27
CA ASP A 405 -6.50 -20.51 6.26
C ASP A 405 -6.84 -21.65 7.24
N ASN A 406 -5.87 -22.52 7.54
CA ASN A 406 -6.04 -23.63 8.49
C ASN A 406 -5.98 -23.22 9.98
N THR A 407 -5.72 -21.95 10.28
CA THR A 407 -5.64 -21.36 11.63
C THR A 407 -6.81 -20.41 11.93
N GLY A 408 -7.49 -19.88 10.92
CA GLY A 408 -8.72 -19.10 11.07
C GLY A 408 -8.98 -18.14 9.91
N TRP A 409 -9.76 -17.09 10.19
CA TRP A 409 -9.99 -15.94 9.32
C TRP A 409 -9.01 -14.82 9.64
N HIS A 410 -8.52 -14.15 8.59
CA HIS A 410 -7.47 -13.12 8.67
C HIS A 410 -7.71 -12.00 7.66
N VAL A 411 -7.41 -10.76 8.06
CA VAL A 411 -7.45 -9.55 7.21
C VAL A 411 -6.25 -9.52 6.27
N SER A 412 -6.51 -9.42 4.97
CA SER A 412 -5.50 -9.30 3.92
C SER A 412 -5.65 -7.90 3.29
N PHE A 413 -4.72 -7.00 3.59
CA PHE A 413 -4.70 -5.65 3.03
C PHE A 413 -4.32 -5.66 1.55
N ILE A 414 -3.43 -6.55 1.13
CA ILE A 414 -3.08 -6.79 -0.28
C ILE A 414 -4.34 -7.23 -1.05
N SER A 415 -5.08 -8.21 -0.53
CA SER A 415 -6.35 -8.64 -1.14
C SER A 415 -7.44 -7.58 -1.06
N THR A 416 -7.43 -6.71 -0.02
CA THR A 416 -8.34 -5.56 0.08
C THR A 416 -8.11 -4.56 -1.04
N VAL A 417 -6.84 -4.19 -1.31
CA VAL A 417 -6.50 -3.30 -2.44
C VAL A 417 -6.90 -3.95 -3.77
N GLY A 418 -6.57 -5.23 -3.97
CA GLY A 418 -6.99 -5.98 -5.16
C GLY A 418 -8.51 -6.00 -5.35
N ASN A 419 -9.29 -6.21 -4.30
CA ASN A 419 -10.75 -6.16 -4.37
C ASN A 419 -11.29 -4.73 -4.62
N LEU A 420 -10.65 -3.67 -4.12
CA LEU A 420 -11.03 -2.31 -4.48
C LEU A 420 -10.77 -2.00 -5.96
N THR A 421 -9.85 -2.69 -6.64
CA THR A 421 -9.71 -2.65 -8.11
C THR A 421 -10.82 -3.41 -8.87
N LEU A 422 -11.77 -4.02 -8.15
CA LEU A 422 -13.02 -4.58 -8.69
C LEU A 422 -14.23 -3.66 -8.46
N LEU A 423 -14.07 -2.52 -7.77
CA LEU A 423 -15.19 -1.63 -7.46
C LEU A 423 -15.59 -0.81 -8.69
N GLU A 424 -16.88 -0.65 -8.91
CA GLU A 424 -17.45 -0.05 -10.12
C GLU A 424 -18.51 1.01 -9.80
N ALA A 425 -18.53 2.08 -10.59
CA ALA A 425 -19.64 3.04 -10.63
C ALA A 425 -20.27 3.15 -12.02
N THR A 426 -21.54 3.54 -12.03
CA THR A 426 -22.27 3.87 -13.24
C THR A 426 -21.68 5.12 -13.90
N ASP A 427 -21.60 5.15 -15.23
CA ASP A 427 -21.07 6.30 -15.96
C ASP A 427 -21.89 7.58 -15.71
N ALA A 428 -23.18 7.45 -15.37
CA ALA A 428 -24.02 8.57 -14.93
C ALA A 428 -23.50 9.19 -13.62
N ALA A 429 -23.23 8.37 -12.60
CA ALA A 429 -22.70 8.85 -11.32
C ALA A 429 -21.28 9.41 -11.46
N VAL A 430 -20.42 8.78 -12.28
CA VAL A 430 -19.09 9.30 -12.58
C VAL A 430 -19.16 10.68 -13.26
N ASN A 431 -20.09 10.86 -14.20
CA ASN A 431 -20.33 12.16 -14.83
C ASN A 431 -20.86 13.22 -13.85
N GLU A 432 -21.78 12.85 -12.96
CA GLU A 432 -22.25 13.73 -11.87
C GLU A 432 -21.08 14.17 -10.98
N ALA A 433 -20.28 13.22 -10.52
CA ALA A 433 -19.14 13.46 -9.63
C ALA A 433 -18.08 14.38 -10.25
N VAL A 434 -17.66 14.10 -11.49
CA VAL A 434 -16.66 14.93 -12.18
C VAL A 434 -17.20 16.35 -12.45
N ASN A 435 -18.48 16.49 -12.82
CA ASN A 435 -19.09 17.80 -13.01
C ASN A 435 -19.15 18.58 -11.67
N GLY A 436 -19.64 17.95 -10.59
CA GLY A 436 -19.81 18.56 -9.28
C GLY A 436 -18.49 18.89 -8.54
N MET A 437 -17.47 18.05 -8.68
CA MET A 437 -16.12 18.38 -8.19
C MET A 437 -15.53 19.57 -8.95
N SER A 438 -15.70 19.62 -10.28
CA SER A 438 -15.14 20.71 -11.09
C SER A 438 -15.77 22.09 -10.82
N SER A 439 -17.05 22.14 -10.43
CA SER A 439 -17.67 23.37 -9.94
C SER A 439 -17.27 23.75 -8.51
N SER A 440 -16.78 22.79 -7.72
CA SER A 440 -16.39 22.99 -6.31
C SER A 440 -14.94 23.45 -6.13
N PHE A 441 -13.99 22.95 -6.94
CA PHE A 441 -12.55 23.20 -6.75
C PHE A 441 -11.96 24.36 -7.57
N GLY A 442 -12.65 24.80 -8.62
CA GLY A 442 -12.15 25.85 -9.53
C GLY A 442 -11.00 25.39 -10.43
N SER A 443 -10.50 26.31 -11.28
CA SER A 443 -9.56 26.02 -12.37
C SER A 443 -8.10 25.88 -11.92
N GLY A 444 -7.83 25.01 -10.93
CA GLY A 444 -6.51 24.82 -10.31
C GLY A 444 -5.88 23.43 -10.46
N SER A 445 -6.59 22.46 -11.04
CA SER A 445 -6.09 21.08 -11.21
C SER A 445 -5.14 20.94 -12.41
N SER A 446 -4.13 20.08 -12.29
CA SER A 446 -3.22 19.71 -13.39
C SER A 446 -3.80 18.68 -14.37
N VAL A 447 -5.07 18.30 -14.18
CA VAL A 447 -5.86 17.38 -15.02
C VAL A 447 -7.17 18.09 -15.30
N SER A 448 -7.63 18.12 -16.56
CA SER A 448 -8.90 18.77 -16.91
C SER A 448 -10.10 17.90 -16.54
N THR A 449 -11.28 18.52 -16.47
CA THR A 449 -12.57 17.84 -16.29
C THR A 449 -12.84 16.76 -17.35
N ASN A 450 -12.23 16.86 -18.54
CA ASN A 450 -12.42 15.90 -19.61
C ASN A 450 -11.45 14.71 -19.50
N GLU A 451 -10.18 14.92 -19.16
CA GLU A 451 -9.26 13.81 -18.86
C GLU A 451 -9.67 13.06 -17.59
N LEU A 452 -10.10 13.77 -16.54
CA LEU A 452 -10.62 13.13 -15.33
C LEU A 452 -11.86 12.28 -15.63
N ARG A 453 -12.73 12.73 -16.54
CA ARG A 453 -13.88 11.95 -17.01
C ARG A 453 -13.44 10.70 -17.78
N ASP A 454 -12.57 10.83 -18.80
CA ASP A 454 -12.07 9.68 -19.59
C ASP A 454 -11.43 8.61 -18.69
N LEU A 455 -10.54 9.05 -17.81
CA LEU A 455 -9.87 8.20 -16.82
C LEU A 455 -10.89 7.53 -15.89
N ALA A 456 -11.86 8.26 -15.34
CA ALA A 456 -12.84 7.73 -14.40
C ALA A 456 -13.87 6.78 -15.04
N THR A 457 -14.23 6.98 -16.32
CA THR A 457 -15.14 6.07 -17.04
C THR A 457 -14.42 4.82 -17.56
N THR A 458 -13.13 4.93 -17.90
CA THR A 458 -12.32 3.80 -18.41
C THR A 458 -11.69 2.97 -17.28
N ASN A 459 -11.26 3.62 -16.19
CA ASN A 459 -10.79 2.99 -14.97
C ASN A 459 -11.91 3.04 -13.92
N LYS A 460 -12.80 2.04 -13.96
CA LYS A 460 -14.00 1.97 -13.12
C LYS A 460 -13.73 2.06 -11.60
N PRO A 461 -12.63 1.51 -11.04
CA PRO A 461 -12.22 1.79 -9.66
C PRO A 461 -11.95 3.25 -9.35
N VAL A 462 -11.27 3.99 -10.25
CA VAL A 462 -11.07 5.44 -10.10
C VAL A 462 -12.43 6.16 -10.15
N GLY A 463 -13.32 5.77 -11.06
CA GLY A 463 -14.70 6.27 -11.09
C GLY A 463 -15.48 6.00 -9.80
N ALA A 464 -15.39 4.80 -9.24
CA ALA A 464 -16.05 4.43 -7.99
C ALA A 464 -15.53 5.26 -6.79
N MET A 465 -14.22 5.41 -6.66
CA MET A 465 -13.63 6.23 -5.58
C MET A 465 -13.99 7.72 -5.71
N LEU A 466 -14.05 8.26 -6.94
CA LEU A 466 -14.54 9.63 -7.20
C LEU A 466 -16.03 9.79 -6.85
N VAL A 467 -16.87 8.79 -7.15
CA VAL A 467 -18.30 8.80 -6.80
C VAL A 467 -18.50 8.75 -5.28
N ILE A 468 -17.76 7.91 -4.56
CA ILE A 468 -17.81 7.86 -3.09
C ILE A 468 -17.41 9.22 -2.49
N ALA A 469 -16.29 9.80 -2.94
CA ALA A 469 -15.84 11.11 -2.49
C ALA A 469 -16.86 12.23 -2.81
N TRP A 470 -17.47 12.19 -3.99
CA TRP A 470 -18.53 13.12 -4.37
C TRP A 470 -19.78 12.97 -3.50
N ASN A 471 -20.18 11.75 -3.14
CA ASN A 471 -21.33 11.53 -2.25
C ASN A 471 -21.14 12.21 -0.89
N PHE A 472 -19.92 12.18 -0.32
CA PHE A 472 -19.60 12.97 0.89
C PHE A 472 -19.62 14.48 0.62
N MET A 473 -18.98 14.96 -0.44
CA MET A 473 -18.97 16.40 -0.78
C MET A 473 -20.37 16.97 -1.00
N LYS A 474 -21.20 16.32 -1.83
CA LYS A 474 -22.53 16.80 -2.22
C LYS A 474 -23.56 16.78 -1.08
N SER A 475 -23.28 16.02 -0.02
CA SER A 475 -24.08 16.04 1.22
C SER A 475 -23.69 17.17 2.19
N SER A 476 -22.59 17.88 1.90
CA SER A 476 -21.99 18.91 2.77
C SER A 476 -22.17 20.34 2.23
N ASN A 477 -22.88 20.48 1.10
CA ASN A 477 -23.25 21.74 0.44
C ASN A 477 -24.78 21.91 0.49
#